data_AF-A0A1F7BCY9-F1
#
_entry.id   AF-A0A1F7BCY9-F1
#
_cell.length_a   1.000
_cell.length_b   1.000
_cell.length_c   1.000
_cell.angle_alpha   90.00
_cell.angle_beta   90.00
_cell.angle_gamma   90.00
#
_symmetry.space_group_name_H-M   'P 1'
#
loop_
_entity.id
_entity.type
_entity.pdbx_description
1 polymer ?
#
loop_
_entity_poly.entity_id
_entity_poly.type
_entity_poly.pdbx_seq_one_letter_code
_entity_poly.pdbx_strand_id
1 'polypeptide(L)' 'MDNADIQKKCTEFLNALGVPGFIVFGWQKPDEQFGFVYSNHKMPVPVVIKGMTFVLSDFVNKKL' A
#
# COMPACT_ATOMS: atom_id res chain seq x y z
N MET A 1 -14.60 0.13 4.97
CA MET A 1 -13.40 -0.40 5.68
C MET A 1 -12.53 0.78 6.06
N ASP A 2 -12.04 0.81 7.29
CA ASP A 2 -11.14 1.87 7.74
C ASP A 2 -9.72 1.64 7.22
N ASN A 3 -9.06 2.72 6.79
CA ASN A 3 -7.69 2.68 6.28
C ASN A 3 -6.71 2.23 7.38
N ALA A 4 -6.95 2.63 8.64
CA ALA A 4 -6.08 2.28 9.76
C ALA A 4 -6.03 0.76 10.01
N ASP A 5 -7.19 0.10 9.96
CA ASP A 5 -7.29 -1.35 10.14
C ASP A 5 -6.59 -2.13 9.03
N ILE A 6 -6.73 -1.68 7.78
CA ILE A 6 -6.08 -2.33 6.63
C ILE A 6 -4.57 -2.13 6.71
N GLN A 7 -4.09 -0.93 7.03
CA GLN A 7 -2.66 -0.68 7.19
C GLN A 7 -2.06 -1.53 8.32
N LYS A 8 -2.79 -1.71 9.42
CA LYS A 8 -2.38 -2.60 10.51
C LYS A 8 -2.21 -4.04 10.01
N LYS A 9 -3.19 -4.58 9.28
CA LYS A 9 -3.11 -5.94 8.70
C LYS A 9 -1.96 -6.09 7.71
N CYS A 10 -1.73 -5.11 6.82
CA CYS A 10 -0.60 -5.13 5.88
C CYS A 10 0.75 -5.14 6.62
N THR A 11 0.85 -4.37 7.71
CA THR A 11 2.05 -4.30 8.54
C THR A 11 2.29 -5.61 9.28
N GLU A 12 1.26 -6.18 9.91
CA GLU A 12 1.34 -7.48 10.59
C GLU A 12 1.75 -8.59 9.62
N PHE A 13 1.18 -8.61 8.41
CA PHE A 13 1.52 -9.58 7.38
C PHE A 13 2.98 -9.47 6.93
N LEU A 14 3.46 -8.25 6.64
CA LEU A 14 4.89 -8.03 6.29
C LEU A 14 5.83 -8.45 7.42
N ASN A 15 5.47 -8.17 8.66
CA ASN A 15 6.27 -8.58 9.81
C ASN A 15 6.27 -10.10 9.99
N ALA A 16 5.13 -10.76 9.79
CA ALA A 16 5.00 -12.22 9.88
C ALA A 16 5.78 -12.96 8.77
N LEU A 17 5.85 -12.36 7.57
CA LEU A 17 6.66 -12.86 6.47
C LEU A 17 8.16 -12.87 6.78
N GLY A 18 8.64 -11.97 7.63
CA GLY A 18 10.04 -11.92 8.07
C GLY A 18 11.07 -11.55 6.99
N VAL A 19 10.61 -11.22 5.78
CA VAL A 19 11.47 -10.84 4.65
C VAL A 19 11.37 -9.34 4.35
N PRO A 20 12.43 -8.70 3.84
CA PRO A 20 12.35 -7.33 3.36
C PRO A 20 11.29 -7.18 2.27
N GLY A 21 10.38 -6.24 2.44
CA GLY A 21 9.29 -6.03 1.51
C GLY A 21 8.49 -4.77 1.80
N PHE A 22 7.65 -4.39 0.85
CA PHE A 22 6.69 -3.32 1.03
C PHE A 22 5.37 -3.71 0.37
N ILE A 23 4.29 -3.14 0.88
CA ILE A 23 2.94 -3.31 0.35
C ILE A 23 2.39 -1.92 0.07
N VAL A 24 1.82 -1.77 -1.11
CA VAL A 24 0.95 -0.67 -1.46
C VAL A 24 -0.38 -1.30 -1.81
N PHE A 25 -1.42 -0.90 -1.10
CA PHE A 25 -2.75 -1.45 -1.31
C PHE A 25 -3.74 -0.31 -1.47
N GLY A 26 -4.46 -0.31 -2.58
CA GLY A 26 -5.53 0.64 -2.82
C GLY A 26 -6.76 -0.05 -3.38
N TRP A 27 -7.91 0.52 -3.09
CA TRP A 27 -9.22 -0.02 -3.46
C TRP A 27 -10.21 1.12 -3.61
N GLN A 28 -11.27 0.89 -4.38
CA GLN A 28 -12.39 1.82 -4.47
C GLN A 28 -13.35 1.59 -3.29
N LYS A 29 -13.70 2.66 -2.58
CA LYS A 29 -14.71 2.65 -1.53
C LYS A 29 -16.11 2.82 -2.16
N PRO A 30 -17.19 2.45 -1.45
CA PRO A 30 -18.56 2.54 -1.97
C PRO A 30 -19.01 3.97 -2.34
N ASP A 31 -18.37 4.98 -1.78
CA ASP A 31 -18.65 6.41 -1.97
C ASP A 31 -17.77 7.05 -3.06
N GLU A 32 -17.24 6.24 -3.99
CA GLU A 32 -16.34 6.66 -5.07
C GLU A 32 -15.01 7.27 -4.60
N GLN A 33 -14.73 7.24 -3.29
CA GLN A 33 -13.42 7.59 -2.76
C GLN A 33 -12.44 6.42 -2.94
N PHE A 34 -11.15 6.73 -3.01
CA PHE A 34 -10.12 5.70 -3.01
C PHE A 34 -9.58 5.50 -1.59
N GLY A 35 -9.54 4.25 -1.14
CA GLY A 35 -8.73 3.83 -0.01
C GLY A 35 -7.29 3.58 -0.48
N PHE A 36 -6.33 4.02 0.31
CA PHE A 36 -4.91 3.81 0.02
C PHE A 36 -4.15 3.64 1.32
N VAL A 37 -3.34 2.59 1.40
CA VAL A 37 -2.42 2.35 2.51
C VAL A 37 -1.06 1.88 1.99
N TYR A 38 -0.02 2.15 2.77
CA TYR A 38 1.31 1.64 2.52
C TYR A 38 1.93 1.10 3.81
N SER A 39 2.70 0.03 3.68
CA SER A 39 3.52 -0.53 4.76
C SER A 39 4.85 -0.97 4.19
N ASN A 40 5.93 -0.84 4.97
CA ASN A 40 7.24 -1.32 4.58
C ASN A 40 7.92 -2.05 5.75
N HIS A 41 8.74 -3.04 5.42
CA HIS A 41 9.54 -3.80 6.37
C HIS A 41 10.97 -3.91 5.83
N LYS A 42 11.92 -3.25 6.50
CA LYS A 42 13.37 -3.30 6.19
C LYS A 42 13.73 -2.99 4.73
N MET A 43 12.94 -2.16 4.05
CA MET A 43 13.21 -1.73 2.68
C MET A 43 13.93 -0.38 2.64
N PRO A 44 14.89 -0.18 1.72
CA PRO A 44 15.45 1.14 1.49
C PRO A 44 14.37 2.13 1.05
N VAL A 45 14.32 3.30 1.70
CA VAL A 45 13.33 4.37 1.44
C VAL A 45 13.21 4.72 -0.06
N PRO A 46 14.30 4.84 -0.84
CA PRO A 46 14.18 5.17 -2.28
C PRO A 46 13.39 4.12 -3.08
N VAL A 47 13.51 2.84 -2.72
CA VAL A 47 12.80 1.74 -3.40
C VAL A 47 11.31 1.80 -3.07
N VAL A 48 10.98 2.07 -1.80
CA VAL A 48 9.59 2.23 -1.34
C VAL A 48 8.92 3.40 -2.08
N ILE A 49 9.59 4.56 -2.14
CA ILE A 49 9.08 5.74 -2.86
C ILE A 49 8.84 5.40 -4.33
N LYS A 50 9.80 4.75 -5.00
CA LYS A 50 9.65 4.37 -6.41
C LYS A 50 8.44 3.44 -6.64
N GLY A 51 8.27 2.45 -5.77
CA GLY A 51 7.13 1.53 -5.81
C GLY A 51 5.80 2.23 -5.58
N MET A 52 5.72 3.12 -4.59
CA MET A 52 4.53 3.93 -4.33
C MET A 52 4.18 4.83 -5.51
N THR A 53 5.16 5.52 -6.10
CA THR A 53 4.93 6.39 -7.27
C THR A 53 4.43 5.60 -8.47
N PHE A 54 4.98 4.41 -8.72
CA PHE A 54 4.50 3.54 -9.79
C PHE A 54 3.03 3.15 -9.57
N VAL A 55 2.69 2.70 -8.36
CA VAL A 55 1.31 2.28 -8.03
C VAL A 55 0.34 3.45 -8.09
N LEU A 56 0.69 4.61 -7.53
CA LEU A 56 -0.14 5.83 -7.61
C LEU A 56 -0.35 6.27 -9.07
N SER A 57 0.69 6.19 -9.90
CA SER A 57 0.56 6.47 -11.33
C SER A 57 -0.38 5.49 -12.02
N ASP A 58 -0.34 4.21 -11.65
CA ASP A 58 -1.26 3.20 -12.17
C ASP A 58 -2.70 3.49 -11.74
N PHE A 59 -2.94 3.86 -10.48
CA PHE A 59 -4.26 4.28 -9.99
C PHE A 59 -4.84 5.46 -10.79
N VAL A 60 -4.04 6.50 -10.99
CA VAL A 60 -4.47 7.71 -11.70
C VAL A 60 -4.76 7.42 -13.18
N ASN A 61 -3.93 6.60 -13.82
CA ASN A 61 -4.00 6.39 -15.26
C ASN A 61 -4.91 5.24 -15.69
N LYS A 62 -5.03 4.18 -14.89
CA LYS A 62 -5.80 2.98 -15.24
C LYS A 62 -7.23 2.95 -14.72
N LYS A 63 -7.67 3.96 -13.95
CA LYS A 63 -9.02 4.06 -13.38
C LYS A 63 -9.49 2.70 -12.87
N LEU A 64 -8.94 2.27 -11.73
CA LEU A 64 -9.58 1.23 -10.93
C LEU A 64 -11.04 1.62 -10.64
#